data_AF-G9ZTP5-F1
#
_entry.id   AF-G9ZTP5-F1
#
_cell.length_a   1.000
_cell.length_b   1.000
_cell.length_c   1.000
_cell.angle_alpha   90.00
_cell.angle_beta   90.00
_cell.angle_gamma   90.00
#
_symmetry.space_group_name_H-M   'P 1'
#
loop_
_entity.id
_entity.type
_entity.pdbx_description
1 polymer ?
#
loop_
_entity_poly.entity_id
_entity_poly.type
_entity_poly.pdbx_seq_one_letter_code
_entity_poly.pdbx_strand_id
1 'polypeptide(L)'
;MITVANFDFNLNAAQVDGTGHFDFQDVFEFPDFIEMRPLLRQTVRKIAWESFKTPVLPVKVERATTALEIKLERETRKYARQVGRYSNQATEVSDLIHLYTKILQVISRRSDITEEIEDIIYAVNQTRLSLMGLPKLEGTGELYDPDQDRELEIGTYYYVVAKQLARPYLIDPAGELTPNNVKQAGHQLILRLTTYAYRDWDTYLMHEYDEQHIIKNKRGLSDKQYYDQLEGVELKYADRLYADVLADTFQDFTKVLVPQFMKQFDIISTDLRPYLQSNPGLAIRLTAIINRQFKVDKQGFEHVMDQPLAEIRNKYQFYRENFAERS
;
A
#
# COMPACT_ATOMS: atom_id res chain seq x y z
N MET A 1 36.19 -13.29 22.87
CA MET A 1 35.27 -12.15 23.11
C MET A 1 34.86 -11.63 21.76
N ILE A 2 33.61 -11.84 21.35
CA ILE A 2 33.10 -11.27 20.10
C ILE A 2 32.73 -9.83 20.42
N THR A 3 33.47 -8.88 19.86
CA THR A 3 33.17 -7.45 19.91
C THR A 3 31.85 -7.23 19.18
N VAL A 4 30.79 -6.95 19.94
CA VAL A 4 29.54 -6.42 19.41
C VAL A 4 29.89 -5.05 18.82
N ALA A 5 29.79 -4.89 17.50
CA ALA A 5 29.93 -3.60 16.86
C ALA A 5 28.79 -2.70 17.37
N ASN A 6 29.12 -1.71 18.21
CA ASN A 6 28.18 -0.65 18.56
C ASN A 6 28.07 0.26 17.33
N PHE A 7 26.98 0.11 16.57
CA PHE A 7 26.65 1.02 15.47
C PHE A 7 26.38 2.42 16.03
N ASP A 8 27.11 3.43 15.55
CA ASP A 8 26.85 4.82 15.93
C ASP A 8 25.70 5.38 15.09
N PHE A 9 24.54 5.54 15.72
CA PHE A 9 23.32 6.00 15.06
C PHE A 9 23.25 7.54 14.89
N ASN A 10 24.31 8.29 15.23
CA ASN A 10 24.34 9.76 15.17
C ASN A 10 24.95 10.32 13.87
N LEU A 11 25.28 9.49 12.88
CA LEU A 11 25.84 9.96 11.62
C LEU A 11 24.73 10.57 10.74
N ASN A 12 24.88 11.87 10.43
CA ASN A 12 24.07 12.65 9.47
C ASN A 12 22.60 12.87 9.85
N ALA A 13 22.34 13.67 10.89
CA ALA A 13 21.01 14.22 11.11
C ALA A 13 20.64 15.17 9.95
N ALA A 14 19.45 14.99 9.35
CA ALA A 14 18.92 15.90 8.35
C ALA A 14 18.89 17.34 8.91
N GLN A 15 19.58 18.26 8.23
CA GLN A 15 19.58 19.68 8.56
C GLN A 15 18.72 20.42 7.54
N VAL A 16 18.07 21.49 7.98
CA VAL A 16 17.43 22.45 7.08
C VAL A 16 18.51 23.02 6.18
N ASP A 17 18.33 22.96 4.87
CA ASP A 17 19.29 23.50 3.93
C ASP A 17 19.33 25.05 3.99
N GLY A 18 20.32 25.66 3.32
CA GLY A 18 20.47 27.13 3.29
C GLY A 18 19.30 27.89 2.66
N THR A 19 18.29 27.20 2.11
CA THR A 19 17.07 27.78 1.52
C THR A 19 15.84 27.64 2.42
N GLY A 20 15.97 27.00 3.58
CA GLY A 20 14.86 26.74 4.49
C GLY A 20 14.09 25.46 4.18
N HIS A 21 14.58 24.62 3.25
CA HIS A 21 13.96 23.35 2.90
C HIS A 21 14.45 22.24 3.85
N PHE A 22 13.52 21.49 4.41
CA PHE A 22 13.82 20.31 5.22
C PHE A 22 13.62 19.07 4.35
N ASP A 23 14.71 18.42 4.01
CA ASP A 23 14.70 17.20 3.20
C ASP A 23 14.38 15.99 4.10
N PHE A 24 13.12 15.60 4.13
CA PHE A 24 12.64 14.46 4.92
C PHE A 24 12.96 13.15 4.20
N GLN A 25 13.79 12.31 4.81
CA GLN A 25 14.09 10.99 4.26
C GLN A 25 13.04 9.97 4.70
N ASP A 26 12.15 9.56 3.82
CA ASP A 26 11.11 8.56 4.11
C ASP A 26 11.55 7.15 3.66
N VAL A 27 11.72 6.22 4.60
CA VAL A 27 12.05 4.79 4.34
C VAL A 27 11.14 4.16 3.28
N PHE A 28 9.87 4.58 3.19
CA PHE A 28 8.89 4.05 2.23
C PHE A 28 9.08 4.59 0.80
N GLU A 29 9.99 5.55 0.61
CA GLU A 29 10.31 6.18 -0.67
C GLU A 29 11.75 5.88 -1.14
N PHE A 30 12.51 5.08 -0.39
CA PHE A 30 13.83 4.62 -0.83
C PHE A 30 13.69 3.71 -2.08
N PRO A 31 14.58 3.82 -3.08
CA PRO A 31 14.53 3.00 -4.29
C PRO A 31 14.47 1.50 -4.00
N ASP A 32 15.26 1.04 -3.03
CA ASP A 32 15.39 -0.38 -2.67
C ASP A 32 14.40 -0.81 -1.58
N PHE A 33 13.35 -0.02 -1.32
CA PHE A 33 12.38 -0.33 -0.25
C PHE A 33 11.66 -1.66 -0.47
N ILE A 34 11.50 -2.06 -1.73
CA ILE A 34 10.85 -3.32 -2.10
C ILE A 34 11.61 -4.51 -1.51
N GLU A 35 12.93 -4.50 -1.66
CA GLU A 35 13.86 -5.50 -1.14
C GLU A 35 13.95 -5.42 0.39
N MET A 36 13.86 -4.22 0.97
CA MET A 36 13.87 -4.00 2.43
C MET A 36 12.56 -4.40 3.13
N ARG A 37 11.42 -4.37 2.43
CA ARG A 37 10.08 -4.54 3.03
C ARG A 37 9.88 -5.86 3.78
N PRO A 38 10.31 -7.05 3.27
CA PRO A 38 10.19 -8.30 4.01
C PRO A 38 10.92 -8.27 5.36
N LEU A 39 12.10 -7.65 5.39
CA LEU A 39 12.92 -7.51 6.58
C LEU A 39 12.28 -6.53 7.58
N LEU A 40 11.71 -5.43 7.09
CA LEU A 40 10.92 -4.49 7.91
C LEU A 40 9.71 -5.19 8.53
N ARG A 41 8.90 -5.90 7.72
CA ARG A 41 7.73 -6.67 8.18
C ARG A 41 8.11 -7.70 9.24
N GLN A 42 9.16 -8.48 9.00
CA GLN A 42 9.63 -9.48 9.96
C GLN A 42 10.02 -8.83 11.30
N THR A 43 10.67 -7.67 11.23
CA THR A 43 11.06 -6.88 12.39
C THR A 43 9.85 -6.34 13.15
N VAL A 44 8.89 -5.73 12.45
CA VAL A 44 7.64 -5.24 13.05
C VAL A 44 6.83 -6.38 13.67
N ARG A 45 6.79 -7.54 13.03
CA ARG A 45 6.15 -8.75 13.58
C ARG A 45 6.78 -9.19 14.89
N LYS A 46 8.11 -9.14 14.99
CA LYS A 46 8.83 -9.44 16.23
C LYS A 46 8.51 -8.43 17.33
N ILE A 47 8.46 -7.13 17.00
CA ILE A 47 8.03 -6.08 17.94
C ILE A 47 6.59 -6.30 18.42
N ALA A 48 5.68 -6.64 17.50
CA ALA A 48 4.29 -6.95 17.82
C ALA A 48 4.18 -8.14 18.77
N TRP A 49 4.96 -9.21 18.51
CA TRP A 49 5.03 -10.37 19.37
C TRP A 49 5.59 -10.04 20.76
N GLU A 50 6.68 -9.27 20.84
CA GLU A 50 7.30 -8.82 22.10
C GLU A 50 6.39 -7.89 22.92
N SER A 51 5.33 -7.31 22.33
CA SER A 51 4.35 -6.48 23.05
C SER A 51 3.39 -7.28 23.93
N PHE A 52 3.24 -8.59 23.71
CA PHE A 52 2.36 -9.45 24.49
C PHE A 52 3.09 -10.03 25.70
N LYS A 53 2.52 -9.86 26.90
CA LYS A 53 3.08 -10.38 28.16
C LYS A 53 2.83 -11.88 28.36
N THR A 54 1.93 -12.48 27.59
CA THR A 54 1.55 -13.89 27.67
C THR A 54 1.47 -14.50 26.26
N PRO A 55 1.61 -15.83 26.11
CA PRO A 55 1.40 -16.49 24.83
C PRO A 55 0.01 -16.16 24.26
N VAL A 56 -0.03 -15.70 23.02
CA VAL A 56 -1.26 -15.36 22.29
C VAL A 56 -1.34 -16.13 20.98
N LEU A 57 -2.55 -16.26 20.44
CA LEU A 57 -2.77 -16.90 19.15
C LEU A 57 -1.99 -16.16 18.04
N PRO A 58 -1.39 -16.88 17.07
CA PRO A 58 -0.66 -16.27 15.96
C PRO A 58 -1.46 -15.18 15.23
N VAL A 59 -2.77 -15.38 15.06
CA VAL A 59 -3.67 -14.40 14.42
C VAL A 59 -3.70 -13.07 15.16
N LYS A 60 -3.57 -13.05 16.49
CA LYS A 60 -3.50 -11.80 17.26
C LYS A 60 -2.18 -11.07 17.04
N VAL A 61 -1.09 -11.82 16.87
CA VAL A 61 0.22 -11.26 16.53
C VAL A 61 0.20 -10.68 15.12
N GLU A 62 -0.41 -11.36 14.14
CA GLU A 62 -0.55 -10.84 12.78
C GLU A 62 -1.40 -9.57 12.72
N ARG A 63 -2.51 -9.50 13.48
CA ARG A 63 -3.32 -8.29 13.59
C ARG A 63 -2.54 -7.12 14.18
N ALA A 64 -1.80 -7.37 15.26
CA ALA A 64 -0.95 -6.34 15.89
C ALA A 64 0.19 -5.91 14.97
N THR A 65 0.78 -6.85 14.21
CA THR A 65 1.81 -6.58 13.21
C THR A 65 1.27 -5.65 12.13
N THR A 66 0.12 -6.00 11.56
CA THR A 66 -0.53 -5.20 10.52
C THR A 66 -0.87 -3.80 11.03
N ALA A 67 -1.42 -3.68 12.25
CA ALA A 67 -1.72 -2.38 12.84
C ALA A 67 -0.47 -1.52 13.08
N LEU A 68 0.66 -2.14 13.48
CA LEU A 68 1.93 -1.44 13.66
C LEU A 68 2.55 -1.02 12.32
N GLU A 69 2.50 -1.85 11.29
CA GLU A 69 2.97 -1.49 9.95
C GLU A 69 2.16 -0.32 9.38
N ILE A 70 0.84 -0.38 9.50
CA ILE A 70 -0.07 0.70 9.07
C ILE A 70 0.26 1.99 9.83
N LYS A 71 0.43 1.93 11.16
CA LYS A 71 0.80 3.09 11.96
C LYS A 71 2.15 3.67 11.52
N LEU A 72 3.16 2.80 11.37
CA LEU A 72 4.51 3.18 10.96
C LEU A 72 4.48 3.92 9.62
N GLU A 73 3.80 3.37 8.62
CA GLU A 73 3.70 3.98 7.30
C GLU A 73 2.89 5.29 7.31
N ARG A 74 1.72 5.29 7.93
CA ARG A 74 0.81 6.44 7.93
C ARG A 74 1.41 7.65 8.67
N GLU A 75 1.98 7.44 9.86
CA GLU A 75 2.57 8.54 10.61
C GLU A 75 3.82 9.08 9.91
N THR A 76 4.67 8.21 9.34
CA THR A 76 5.87 8.65 8.60
C THR A 76 5.50 9.48 7.38
N ARG A 77 4.62 8.99 6.51
CA ARG A 77 4.16 9.74 5.32
C ARG A 77 3.45 11.03 5.70
N LYS A 78 2.75 11.07 6.85
CA LYS A 78 2.16 12.31 7.38
C LYS A 78 3.24 13.35 7.63
N TYR A 79 4.30 13.01 8.35
CA TYR A 79 5.37 13.95 8.65
C TYR A 79 6.24 14.29 7.43
N ALA A 80 6.41 13.35 6.49
CA ALA A 80 7.05 13.60 5.21
C ALA A 80 6.32 14.69 4.42
N ARG A 81 4.99 14.60 4.31
CA ARG A 81 4.15 15.63 3.64
C ARG A 81 4.07 16.95 4.40
N GLN A 82 4.02 16.88 5.73
CA GLN A 82 3.87 18.07 6.58
C GLN A 82 5.18 18.86 6.67
N VAL A 83 6.34 18.20 6.48
CA VAL A 83 7.68 18.81 6.53
C VAL A 83 7.89 19.60 7.83
N GLY A 84 7.31 19.11 8.93
CA GLY A 84 7.30 19.76 10.23
C GLY A 84 6.34 19.09 11.20
N ARG A 85 6.28 19.58 12.44
CA ARG A 85 5.38 19.08 13.49
C ARG A 85 4.69 20.21 14.24
N TYR A 86 3.41 20.05 14.53
CA TYR A 86 2.66 20.95 15.41
C TYR A 86 2.84 20.57 16.89
N SER A 87 2.53 21.48 17.80
CA SER A 87 2.72 21.28 19.25
C SER A 87 1.92 20.10 19.81
N ASN A 88 0.69 19.90 19.32
CA ASN A 88 -0.19 18.81 19.74
C ASN A 88 0.27 17.42 19.26
N GLN A 89 1.16 17.35 18.27
CA GLN A 89 1.69 16.11 17.70
C GLN A 89 2.96 15.60 18.41
N ALA A 90 3.44 16.30 19.44
CA ALA A 90 4.75 16.00 20.06
C ALA A 90 4.88 14.57 20.60
N THR A 91 3.83 14.05 21.27
CA THR A 91 3.80 12.69 21.78
C THR A 91 3.81 11.66 20.65
N GLU A 92 3.03 11.91 19.60
CA GLU A 92 2.93 11.01 18.46
C GLU A 92 4.26 10.89 17.70
N VAL A 93 4.92 12.02 17.41
CA VAL A 93 6.28 12.01 16.82
C VAL A 93 7.25 11.24 17.73
N SER A 94 7.17 11.45 19.04
CA SER A 94 8.02 10.73 20.01
C SER A 94 7.79 9.23 19.95
N ASP A 95 6.53 8.78 19.90
CA ASP A 95 6.16 7.37 19.81
C ASP A 95 6.66 6.75 18.50
N LEU A 96 6.55 7.46 17.38
CA LEU A 96 7.06 7.02 16.08
C LEU A 96 8.59 6.89 16.07
N ILE A 97 9.31 7.88 16.61
CA ILE A 97 10.77 7.81 16.79
C ILE A 97 11.16 6.60 17.65
N HIS A 98 10.40 6.32 18.72
CA HIS A 98 10.63 5.16 19.57
C HIS A 98 10.38 3.85 18.82
N LEU A 99 9.36 3.79 17.96
CA LEU A 99 9.10 2.63 17.12
C LEU A 99 10.25 2.36 16.15
N TYR A 100 10.74 3.39 15.44
CA TYR A 100 11.92 3.26 14.58
C TYR A 100 13.18 2.87 15.35
N THR A 101 13.36 3.40 16.55
CA THR A 101 14.47 2.99 17.43
C THR A 101 14.39 1.50 17.78
N LYS A 102 13.19 0.98 18.09
CA LYS A 102 12.98 -0.45 18.34
C LYS A 102 13.25 -1.30 17.10
N ILE A 103 12.86 -0.83 15.91
CA ILE A 103 13.15 -1.51 14.64
C ILE A 103 14.66 -1.67 14.46
N LEU A 104 15.43 -0.59 14.60
CA LEU A 104 16.90 -0.65 14.53
C LEU A 104 17.50 -1.61 15.56
N GLN A 105 17.02 -1.57 16.81
CA GLN A 105 17.48 -2.48 17.87
C GLN A 105 17.20 -3.95 17.57
N VAL A 106 16.08 -4.26 16.91
CA VAL A 106 15.75 -5.64 16.55
C VAL A 106 16.59 -6.12 15.38
N ILE A 107 16.83 -5.26 14.38
CA ILE A 107 17.70 -5.56 13.23
C ILE A 107 19.15 -5.74 13.71
N SER A 108 19.65 -4.86 14.59
CA SER A 108 21.03 -4.89 15.10
C SER A 108 21.35 -6.09 15.99
N ARG A 109 20.35 -6.88 16.42
CA ARG A 109 20.55 -8.13 17.17
C ARG A 109 20.92 -9.32 16.28
N ARG A 110 20.90 -9.15 14.96
CA ARG A 110 21.31 -10.20 14.01
C ARG A 110 22.81 -10.45 14.11
N SER A 111 23.19 -11.71 13.92
CA SER A 111 24.59 -12.16 13.98
C SER A 111 25.34 -11.92 12.66
N ASP A 112 24.59 -11.82 11.57
CA ASP A 112 25.02 -11.64 10.20
C ASP A 112 24.48 -10.31 9.67
N ILE A 113 25.37 -9.47 9.17
CA ILE A 113 25.04 -8.20 8.53
C ILE A 113 25.40 -8.36 7.05
N THR A 114 24.37 -8.43 6.21
CA THR A 114 24.47 -8.41 4.74
C THR A 114 24.25 -6.98 4.24
N GLU A 115 24.58 -6.72 2.97
CA GLU A 115 24.35 -5.43 2.31
C GLU A 115 22.87 -4.98 2.44
N GLU A 116 21.92 -5.89 2.19
CA GLU A 116 20.48 -5.65 2.40
C GLU A 116 20.12 -5.23 3.85
N ILE A 117 20.85 -5.74 4.85
CA ILE A 117 20.66 -5.36 6.25
C ILE A 117 21.25 -3.97 6.52
N GLU A 118 22.35 -3.61 5.88
CA GLU A 118 22.94 -2.28 5.98
C GLU A 118 22.02 -1.22 5.36
N ASP A 119 21.42 -1.50 4.21
CA ASP A 119 20.50 -0.60 3.51
C ASP A 119 19.26 -0.29 4.36
N ILE A 120 18.64 -1.31 4.97
CA ILE A 120 17.49 -1.06 5.85
C ILE A 120 17.90 -0.32 7.12
N ILE A 121 19.08 -0.60 7.68
CA ILE A 121 19.59 0.14 8.85
C ILE A 121 19.75 1.61 8.48
N TYR A 122 20.33 1.87 7.30
CA TYR A 122 20.51 3.22 6.79
C TYR A 122 19.17 3.92 6.59
N ALA A 123 18.25 3.37 5.79
CA ALA A 123 16.97 3.98 5.46
C ALA A 123 16.10 4.24 6.70
N VAL A 124 16.04 3.26 7.60
CA VAL A 124 15.32 3.39 8.88
C VAL A 124 15.96 4.46 9.77
N ASN A 125 17.28 4.52 9.85
CA ASN A 125 17.95 5.53 10.67
C ASN A 125 17.79 6.94 10.09
N GLN A 126 17.87 7.11 8.76
CA GLN A 126 17.63 8.39 8.10
C GLN A 126 16.21 8.91 8.35
N THR A 127 15.21 8.02 8.32
CA THR A 127 13.83 8.39 8.66
C THR A 127 13.70 8.81 10.12
N ARG A 128 14.30 8.04 11.04
CA ARG A 128 14.32 8.35 12.47
C ARG A 128 14.96 9.71 12.74
N LEU A 129 16.10 10.00 12.10
CA LEU A 129 16.81 11.28 12.24
C LEU A 129 16.00 12.43 11.64
N SER A 130 15.35 12.22 10.50
CA SER A 130 14.44 13.19 9.88
C SER A 130 13.27 13.54 10.82
N LEU A 131 12.64 12.55 11.45
CA LEU A 131 11.60 12.77 12.46
C LEU A 131 12.09 13.56 13.68
N MET A 132 13.32 13.30 14.13
CA MET A 132 13.94 14.05 15.23
C MET A 132 14.23 15.51 14.85
N GLY A 133 14.58 15.76 13.58
CA GLY A 133 14.91 17.07 13.03
C GLY A 133 13.71 17.93 12.61
N LEU A 134 12.49 17.41 12.66
CA LEU A 134 11.29 18.11 12.19
C LEU A 134 11.15 19.52 12.80
N PRO A 135 11.02 20.57 11.96
CA PRO A 135 10.79 21.93 12.44
C PRO A 135 9.43 22.03 13.13
N LYS A 136 9.31 22.97 14.07
CA LYS A 136 8.03 23.25 14.74
C LYS A 136 7.19 24.17 13.86
N LEU A 137 5.93 23.79 13.66
CA LEU A 137 4.92 24.57 12.95
C LEU A 137 4.00 25.28 13.94
N GLU A 138 3.46 26.43 13.53
CA GLU A 138 2.46 27.17 14.30
C GLU A 138 1.04 26.61 14.06
N GLY A 139 0.25 26.47 15.11
CA GLY A 139 -1.14 26.00 15.03
C GLY A 139 -1.34 24.59 15.58
N THR A 140 -2.33 23.88 15.05
CA THR A 140 -2.72 22.53 15.48
C THR A 140 -2.79 21.63 14.25
N GLY A 141 -2.10 20.50 14.31
CA GLY A 141 -2.08 19.50 13.24
C GLY A 141 -3.03 18.34 13.47
N GLU A 142 -3.28 17.56 12.44
CA GLU A 142 -4.06 16.33 12.55
C GLU A 142 -3.28 15.27 13.34
N LEU A 143 -3.92 14.68 14.35
CA LEU A 143 -3.39 13.55 15.12
C LEU A 143 -3.63 12.25 14.34
N TYR A 144 -2.76 11.27 14.55
CA TYR A 144 -2.95 9.93 14.07
C TYR A 144 -4.24 9.37 14.65
N ASP A 145 -5.16 9.05 13.73
CA ASP A 145 -6.38 8.36 14.03
C ASP A 145 -6.24 6.93 13.46
N PRO A 146 -6.18 5.89 14.32
CA PRO A 146 -6.11 4.50 13.85
C PRO A 146 -7.35 4.12 13.02
N ASP A 147 -8.45 4.86 13.21
CA ASP A 147 -9.69 4.72 12.48
C ASP A 147 -9.80 5.77 11.37
N GLN A 148 -8.77 6.56 11.02
CA GLN A 148 -8.78 7.34 9.77
C GLN A 148 -8.44 6.42 8.59
N ASP A 149 -9.45 5.85 7.94
CA ASP A 149 -9.31 5.25 6.59
C ASP A 149 -9.14 6.36 5.54
N ARG A 150 -8.10 7.19 5.65
CA ARG A 150 -7.67 8.09 4.58
C ARG A 150 -6.31 7.67 4.07
N GLU A 151 -6.26 6.48 3.49
CA GLU A 151 -5.09 6.05 2.72
C GLU A 151 -5.06 6.73 1.35
N LEU A 152 -6.23 7.03 0.79
CA LEU A 152 -6.38 7.76 -0.47
C LEU A 152 -6.51 9.26 -0.21
N GLU A 153 -5.64 10.05 -0.83
CA GLU A 153 -5.69 11.50 -0.73
C GLU A 153 -6.98 12.04 -1.36
N ILE A 154 -7.71 12.86 -0.60
CA ILE A 154 -9.06 13.28 -0.97
C ILE A 154 -9.04 14.09 -2.26
N GLY A 155 -9.96 13.73 -3.17
CA GLY A 155 -10.15 14.45 -4.43
C GLY A 155 -9.21 14.01 -5.54
N THR A 156 -8.21 13.19 -5.24
CA THR A 156 -7.30 12.62 -6.23
C THR A 156 -7.98 11.53 -7.05
N TYR A 157 -7.32 11.08 -8.13
CA TYR A 157 -7.84 10.06 -9.03
C TYR A 157 -8.33 8.81 -8.28
N TYR A 158 -7.46 8.22 -7.45
CA TYR A 158 -7.79 6.99 -6.73
C TYR A 158 -8.93 7.20 -5.74
N TYR A 159 -8.99 8.35 -5.06
CA TYR A 159 -10.10 8.67 -4.18
C TYR A 159 -11.43 8.78 -4.94
N VAL A 160 -11.45 9.43 -6.11
CA VAL A 160 -12.66 9.56 -6.93
C VAL A 160 -13.17 8.20 -7.41
N VAL A 161 -12.26 7.33 -7.87
CA VAL A 161 -12.59 5.95 -8.26
C VAL A 161 -13.13 5.19 -7.04
N ALA A 162 -12.41 5.17 -5.93
CA ALA A 162 -12.80 4.43 -4.73
C ALA A 162 -14.13 4.92 -4.15
N LYS A 163 -14.36 6.23 -4.10
CA LYS A 163 -15.64 6.79 -3.64
C LYS A 163 -16.81 6.34 -4.51
N GLN A 164 -16.63 6.28 -5.83
CA GLN A 164 -17.67 5.82 -6.74
C GLN A 164 -17.97 4.33 -6.56
N LEU A 165 -16.94 3.49 -6.45
CA LEU A 165 -17.10 2.03 -6.28
C LEU A 165 -17.61 1.65 -4.88
N ALA A 166 -17.27 2.43 -3.86
CA ALA A 166 -17.72 2.20 -2.49
C ALA A 166 -19.17 2.63 -2.25
N ARG A 167 -19.78 3.38 -3.18
CA ARG A 167 -21.12 3.96 -3.04
C ARG A 167 -22.23 3.01 -2.54
N PRO A 168 -22.39 1.76 -3.05
CA PRO A 168 -23.41 0.83 -2.53
C PRO A 168 -23.13 0.34 -1.10
N TYR A 169 -21.87 0.47 -0.66
CA TYR A 169 -21.42 0.09 0.68
C TYR A 169 -21.49 1.23 1.68
N LEU A 170 -21.78 2.47 1.25
CA LEU A 170 -21.91 3.59 2.16
C LEU A 170 -23.20 3.47 3.00
N ILE A 171 -23.14 4.02 4.22
CA ILE A 171 -24.31 4.18 5.10
C ILE A 171 -25.12 5.39 4.60
N ASP A 172 -24.45 6.51 4.37
CA ASP A 172 -24.92 7.66 3.62
C ASP A 172 -24.26 7.68 2.22
N PRO A 173 -25.01 7.35 1.15
CA PRO A 173 -24.50 7.34 -0.23
C PRO A 173 -24.06 8.71 -0.78
N ALA A 174 -24.46 9.81 -0.14
CA ALA A 174 -24.01 11.16 -0.50
C ALA A 174 -22.79 11.63 0.32
N GLY A 175 -22.50 10.93 1.42
CA GLY A 175 -21.42 11.25 2.34
C GLY A 175 -20.01 11.04 1.77
N GLU A 176 -19.01 11.39 2.57
CA GLU A 176 -17.62 11.11 2.25
C GLU A 176 -17.26 9.63 2.47
N LEU A 177 -16.20 9.19 1.80
CA LEU A 177 -15.57 7.91 2.09
C LEU A 177 -14.85 8.02 3.45
N THR A 178 -15.55 7.64 4.51
CA THR A 178 -15.01 7.57 5.87
C THR A 178 -15.40 6.23 6.48
N PRO A 179 -14.61 5.68 7.41
CA PRO A 179 -14.90 4.37 7.97
C PRO A 179 -16.24 4.32 8.71
N ASN A 180 -16.63 5.43 9.36
CA ASN A 180 -17.93 5.57 10.00
C ASN A 180 -19.09 5.64 9.01
N ASN A 181 -18.82 5.95 7.73
CA ASN A 181 -19.82 6.01 6.68
C ASN A 181 -19.77 4.77 5.76
N VAL A 182 -19.04 3.71 6.12
CA VAL A 182 -18.84 2.53 5.28
C VAL A 182 -19.26 1.27 6.04
N LYS A 183 -20.04 0.41 5.39
CA LYS A 183 -20.38 -0.92 5.91
C LYS A 183 -19.15 -1.83 5.89
N GLN A 184 -19.11 -2.86 6.74
CA GLN A 184 -17.99 -3.79 6.85
C GLN A 184 -17.48 -4.36 5.51
N ALA A 185 -18.37 -4.71 4.58
CA ALA A 185 -18.00 -5.21 3.26
C ALA A 185 -17.30 -4.14 2.39
N GLY A 186 -17.66 -2.87 2.58
CA GLY A 186 -17.02 -1.73 1.92
C GLY A 186 -15.62 -1.45 2.44
N HIS A 187 -15.34 -1.68 3.73
CA HIS A 187 -13.98 -1.52 4.28
C HIS A 187 -12.99 -2.44 3.57
N GLN A 188 -13.37 -3.68 3.27
CA GLN A 188 -12.55 -4.63 2.51
C GLN A 188 -12.34 -4.19 1.05
N LEU A 189 -13.30 -3.50 0.44
CA LEU A 189 -13.13 -2.92 -0.89
C LEU A 189 -12.14 -1.75 -0.84
N ILE A 190 -12.31 -0.83 0.10
CA ILE A 190 -11.45 0.36 0.23
C ILE A 190 -10.00 -0.06 0.46
N LEU A 191 -9.76 -1.00 1.39
CA LEU A 191 -8.43 -1.53 1.67
C LEU A 191 -7.76 -2.13 0.42
N ARG A 192 -8.53 -2.89 -0.39
CA ARG A 192 -8.04 -3.45 -1.66
C ARG A 192 -7.68 -2.33 -2.64
N LEU A 193 -8.57 -1.36 -2.84
CA LEU A 193 -8.34 -0.25 -3.77
C LEU A 193 -7.16 0.62 -3.36
N THR A 194 -6.98 0.90 -2.07
CA THR A 194 -5.76 1.53 -1.57
C THR A 194 -4.55 0.69 -1.91
N THR A 195 -4.58 -0.60 -1.59
CA THR A 195 -3.45 -1.49 -1.82
C THR A 195 -3.05 -1.45 -3.29
N TYR A 196 -4.02 -1.47 -4.22
CA TYR A 196 -3.78 -1.40 -5.65
C TYR A 196 -3.25 -0.04 -6.12
N ALA A 197 -3.67 1.05 -5.49
CA ALA A 197 -3.21 2.40 -5.81
C ALA A 197 -1.71 2.62 -5.51
N TYR A 198 -1.18 1.94 -4.49
CA TYR A 198 0.20 2.12 -4.01
C TYR A 198 1.07 0.86 -4.13
N ARG A 199 0.56 -0.20 -4.78
CA ARG A 199 1.34 -1.42 -5.02
C ARG A 199 2.35 -1.17 -6.13
N ASP A 200 3.59 -1.58 -5.89
CA ASP A 200 4.54 -1.79 -6.98
C ASP A 200 4.10 -3.00 -7.80
N TRP A 201 3.51 -2.72 -8.95
CA TRP A 201 2.98 -3.76 -9.83
C TRP A 201 4.08 -4.52 -10.57
N ASP A 202 5.22 -3.89 -10.85
CA ASP A 202 6.33 -4.54 -11.58
C ASP A 202 6.96 -5.64 -10.74
N THR A 203 7.22 -5.36 -9.46
CA THR A 203 7.72 -6.35 -8.50
C THR A 203 6.68 -7.44 -8.25
N TYR A 204 5.41 -7.04 -8.08
CA TYR A 204 4.33 -7.99 -7.86
C TYR A 204 4.20 -9.00 -9.01
N LEU A 205 4.33 -8.55 -10.26
CA LEU A 205 4.30 -9.39 -11.45
C LEU A 205 5.58 -10.21 -11.64
N MET A 206 6.74 -9.71 -11.22
CA MET A 206 7.98 -10.49 -11.22
C MET A 206 7.86 -11.71 -10.30
N HIS A 207 7.23 -11.56 -9.12
CA HIS A 207 6.97 -12.69 -8.23
C HIS A 207 6.03 -13.74 -8.83
N GLU A 208 5.01 -13.32 -9.60
CA GLU A 208 4.16 -14.27 -10.33
C GLU A 208 5.00 -15.13 -11.28
N TYR A 209 5.85 -14.48 -12.06
CA TYR A 209 6.73 -15.15 -13.01
C TYR A 209 7.67 -16.15 -12.32
N ASP A 210 8.32 -15.74 -11.23
CA ASP A 210 9.24 -16.59 -10.47
C ASP A 210 8.52 -17.83 -9.90
N GLU A 211 7.34 -17.65 -9.31
CA GLU A 211 6.55 -18.76 -8.77
C GLU A 211 6.13 -19.74 -9.87
N GLN A 212 5.72 -19.23 -11.04
CA GLN A 212 5.44 -20.09 -12.19
C GLN A 212 6.70 -20.82 -12.69
N HIS A 213 7.86 -20.15 -12.70
CA HIS A 213 9.13 -20.76 -13.10
C HIS A 213 9.60 -21.86 -12.14
N ILE A 214 9.39 -21.67 -10.84
CA ILE A 214 9.67 -22.70 -9.83
C ILE A 214 8.83 -23.95 -10.09
N ILE A 215 7.53 -23.80 -10.40
CA ILE A 215 6.64 -24.92 -10.71
C ILE A 215 7.09 -25.64 -12.00
N LYS A 216 7.43 -24.89 -13.05
CA LYS A 216 7.94 -25.42 -14.34
C LYS A 216 9.21 -26.26 -14.17
N ASN A 217 10.08 -25.88 -13.24
CA ASN A 217 11.35 -26.58 -12.99
C ASN A 217 11.25 -27.69 -11.94
N LYS A 218 10.08 -27.89 -11.31
CA LYS A 218 9.90 -28.87 -10.24
C LYS A 218 9.76 -30.28 -10.80
N ARG A 219 10.72 -31.14 -10.45
CA ARG A 219 10.72 -32.56 -10.86
C ARG A 219 9.73 -33.38 -10.05
N GLY A 220 9.16 -34.40 -10.68
CA GLY A 220 8.31 -35.40 -10.01
C GLY A 220 6.85 -34.99 -9.78
N LEU A 221 6.38 -33.91 -10.43
CA LEU A 221 4.96 -33.59 -10.47
C LEU A 221 4.25 -34.45 -11.52
N SER A 222 3.06 -34.95 -11.19
CA SER A 222 2.14 -35.41 -12.25
C SER A 222 1.57 -34.22 -13.01
N ASP A 223 1.11 -34.42 -14.24
CA ASP A 223 0.53 -33.35 -15.06
C ASP A 223 -0.62 -32.64 -14.35
N LYS A 224 -1.48 -33.42 -13.67
CA LYS A 224 -2.56 -32.86 -12.85
C LYS A 224 -2.02 -31.96 -11.74
N GLN A 225 -1.02 -32.41 -10.99
CA GLN A 225 -0.40 -31.62 -9.92
C GLN A 225 0.32 -30.38 -10.44
N TYR A 226 0.88 -30.46 -11.64
CA TYR A 226 1.52 -29.35 -12.33
C TYR A 226 0.49 -28.27 -12.69
N TYR A 227 -0.62 -28.65 -13.34
CA TYR A 227 -1.68 -27.71 -13.69
C TYR A 227 -2.41 -27.13 -12.47
N ASP A 228 -2.64 -27.93 -11.42
CA ASP A 228 -3.25 -27.44 -10.17
C ASP A 228 -2.36 -26.39 -9.48
N GLN A 229 -1.03 -26.58 -9.49
CA GLN A 229 -0.09 -25.62 -8.92
C GLN A 229 -0.01 -24.33 -9.76
N LEU A 230 0.02 -24.44 -11.09
CA LEU A 230 0.01 -23.27 -11.97
C LEU A 230 -1.29 -22.47 -11.87
N GLU A 231 -2.45 -23.15 -11.80
CA GLU A 231 -3.74 -22.51 -11.56
C GLU A 231 -3.73 -21.75 -10.22
N GLY A 232 -3.19 -22.35 -9.16
CA GLY A 232 -3.09 -21.71 -7.85
C GLY A 232 -2.27 -20.42 -7.89
N VAL A 233 -1.16 -20.39 -8.64
CA VAL A 233 -0.36 -19.17 -8.82
C VAL A 233 -1.12 -18.15 -9.66
N GLU A 234 -1.66 -18.51 -10.82
CA GLU A 234 -2.38 -17.55 -11.67
C GLU A 234 -3.62 -16.95 -10.96
N LEU A 235 -4.35 -17.75 -10.17
CA LEU A 235 -5.45 -17.25 -9.33
C LEU A 235 -4.96 -16.34 -8.18
N LYS A 236 -3.80 -16.62 -7.60
CA LYS A 236 -3.21 -15.80 -6.53
C LYS A 236 -2.84 -14.39 -7.02
N TYR A 237 -2.41 -14.25 -8.28
CA TYR A 237 -2.00 -12.99 -8.91
C TYR A 237 -3.07 -12.40 -9.84
N ALA A 238 -4.27 -12.98 -9.89
CA ALA A 238 -5.34 -12.54 -10.79
C ALA A 238 -5.77 -11.07 -10.54
N ASP A 239 -5.56 -10.56 -9.32
CA ASP A 239 -5.87 -9.17 -8.96
C ASP A 239 -5.01 -8.13 -9.68
N ARG A 240 -3.95 -8.53 -10.40
CA ARG A 240 -3.23 -7.68 -11.36
C ARG A 240 -4.13 -6.99 -12.38
N LEU A 241 -5.28 -7.58 -12.69
CA LEU A 241 -6.24 -6.96 -13.59
C LEU A 241 -6.74 -5.59 -13.11
N TYR A 242 -6.78 -5.35 -11.79
CA TYR A 242 -7.14 -4.03 -11.29
C TYR A 242 -6.11 -2.97 -11.68
N ALA A 243 -4.84 -3.33 -11.85
CA ALA A 243 -3.80 -2.42 -12.34
C ALA A 243 -4.14 -1.93 -13.76
N ASP A 244 -4.48 -2.86 -14.66
CA ASP A 244 -4.86 -2.57 -16.04
C ASP A 244 -6.11 -1.69 -16.09
N VAL A 245 -7.16 -2.06 -15.34
CA VAL A 245 -8.42 -1.30 -15.29
C VAL A 245 -8.20 0.10 -14.70
N LEU A 246 -7.37 0.25 -13.68
CA LEU A 246 -7.00 1.55 -13.11
C LEU A 246 -6.20 2.39 -14.11
N ALA A 247 -5.27 1.79 -14.87
CA ALA A 247 -4.51 2.49 -15.89
C ALA A 247 -5.42 2.98 -17.04
N ASP A 248 -6.29 2.13 -17.55
CA ASP A 248 -7.24 2.46 -18.62
C ASP A 248 -8.22 3.56 -18.19
N THR A 249 -8.71 3.46 -16.95
CA THR A 249 -9.59 4.48 -16.36
C THR A 249 -8.87 5.82 -16.23
N PHE A 250 -7.60 5.84 -15.81
CA PHE A 250 -6.78 7.04 -15.73
C PHE A 250 -6.54 7.67 -17.10
N GLN A 251 -6.21 6.87 -18.11
CA GLN A 251 -6.04 7.35 -19.48
C GLN A 251 -7.32 7.99 -20.03
N ASP A 252 -8.48 7.38 -19.76
CA ASP A 252 -9.77 7.93 -20.17
C ASP A 252 -10.13 9.22 -19.41
N PHE A 253 -9.79 9.32 -18.12
CA PHE A 253 -9.90 10.58 -17.38
C PHE A 253 -9.04 11.66 -18.00
N THR A 254 -7.77 11.36 -18.31
CA THR A 254 -6.85 12.30 -18.94
C THR A 254 -7.41 12.86 -20.25
N LYS A 255 -7.99 12.01 -21.12
CA LYS A 255 -8.63 12.44 -22.38
C LYS A 255 -9.81 13.40 -22.18
N VAL A 256 -10.49 13.32 -21.04
CA VAL A 256 -11.64 14.19 -20.71
C VAL A 256 -11.19 15.48 -20.02
N LEU A 257 -10.20 15.39 -19.14
CA LEU A 257 -9.74 16.48 -18.28
C LEU A 257 -8.74 17.40 -19.00
N VAL A 258 -7.86 16.84 -19.82
CA VAL A 258 -6.77 17.56 -20.50
C VAL A 258 -7.08 17.73 -22.00
N PRO A 259 -6.88 18.93 -22.58
CA PRO A 259 -6.53 20.20 -21.93
C PRO A 259 -7.76 20.99 -21.43
N GLN A 260 -8.97 20.42 -21.56
CA GLN A 260 -10.23 21.16 -21.45
C GLN A 260 -10.46 21.81 -20.07
N PHE A 261 -10.09 21.13 -19.00
CA PHE A 261 -10.29 21.58 -17.62
C PHE A 261 -8.97 21.89 -16.91
N MET A 262 -7.88 21.24 -17.32
CA MET A 262 -6.55 21.41 -16.74
C MET A 262 -5.45 21.18 -17.76
N LYS A 263 -4.27 21.75 -17.52
CA LYS A 263 -3.10 21.59 -18.41
C LYS A 263 -2.46 20.21 -18.30
N GLN A 264 -2.47 19.64 -17.10
CA GLN A 264 -1.90 18.35 -16.77
C GLN A 264 -2.78 17.71 -15.70
N PHE A 265 -2.88 16.38 -15.75
CA PHE A 265 -3.61 15.57 -14.77
C PHE A 265 -2.64 14.53 -14.20
N ASP A 266 -2.31 14.68 -12.92
CA ASP A 266 -1.42 13.79 -12.18
C ASP A 266 -2.24 12.85 -11.29
N ILE A 267 -1.91 11.56 -11.36
CA ILE A 267 -2.71 10.49 -10.75
C ILE A 267 -2.78 10.57 -9.22
N ILE A 268 -1.70 11.00 -8.56
CA ILE A 268 -1.63 11.03 -7.08
C ILE A 268 -1.96 12.42 -6.52
N SER A 269 -1.65 13.51 -7.23
CA SER A 269 -1.63 14.85 -6.63
C SER A 269 -2.71 15.80 -7.12
N THR A 270 -3.38 15.52 -8.23
CA THR A 270 -4.37 16.45 -8.77
C THR A 270 -5.70 16.35 -8.02
N ASP A 271 -6.05 17.41 -7.28
CA ASP A 271 -7.36 17.53 -6.64
C ASP A 271 -8.46 17.87 -7.67
N LEU A 272 -9.36 16.91 -7.91
CA LEU A 272 -10.48 17.04 -8.84
C LEU A 272 -11.69 17.78 -8.23
N ARG A 273 -11.78 17.95 -6.90
CA ARG A 273 -12.98 18.51 -6.25
C ARG A 273 -13.39 19.88 -6.80
N PRO A 274 -12.48 20.86 -7.01
CA PRO A 274 -12.86 22.17 -7.52
C PRO A 274 -13.51 22.10 -8.91
N TYR A 275 -13.02 21.19 -9.76
CA TYR A 275 -13.50 21.00 -11.13
C TYR A 275 -14.86 20.29 -11.16
N LEU A 276 -15.03 19.26 -10.32
CA LEU A 276 -16.26 18.49 -10.22
C LEU A 276 -17.41 19.31 -9.61
N GLN A 277 -17.13 20.13 -8.61
CA GLN A 277 -18.11 21.04 -8.00
C GLN A 277 -18.59 22.09 -9.01
N SER A 278 -17.67 22.66 -9.79
CA SER A 278 -17.98 23.71 -10.76
C SER A 278 -18.63 23.17 -12.05
N ASN A 279 -18.49 21.87 -12.34
CA ASN A 279 -18.96 21.26 -13.58
C ASN A 279 -19.69 19.92 -13.32
N PRO A 280 -20.99 19.92 -12.97
CA PRO A 280 -21.74 18.69 -12.70
C PRO A 280 -21.73 17.69 -13.86
N GLY A 281 -21.73 18.17 -15.11
CA GLY A 281 -21.62 17.33 -16.30
C GLY A 281 -20.29 16.56 -16.41
N LEU A 282 -19.20 17.12 -15.86
CA LEU A 282 -17.91 16.43 -15.80
C LEU A 282 -17.99 15.25 -14.82
N ALA A 283 -18.60 15.43 -13.65
CA ALA A 283 -18.78 14.35 -12.68
C ALA A 283 -19.54 13.16 -13.29
N ILE A 284 -20.63 13.42 -14.04
CA ILE A 284 -21.39 12.38 -14.74
C ILE A 284 -20.51 11.60 -15.74
N ARG A 285 -19.67 12.31 -16.52
CA ARG A 285 -18.77 11.69 -17.51
C ARG A 285 -17.72 10.80 -16.84
N LEU A 286 -17.07 11.30 -15.78
CA LEU A 286 -16.05 10.53 -15.06
C LEU A 286 -16.66 9.30 -14.36
N THR A 287 -17.85 9.44 -13.76
CA THR A 287 -18.60 8.30 -13.21
C THR A 287 -18.95 7.27 -14.28
N ALA A 288 -19.35 7.70 -15.48
CA ALA A 288 -19.65 6.77 -16.57
C ALA A 288 -18.41 5.99 -17.04
N ILE A 289 -17.23 6.63 -17.05
CA ILE A 289 -15.95 5.97 -17.34
C ILE A 289 -15.67 4.90 -16.27
N ILE A 290 -15.75 5.24 -14.99
CA ILE A 290 -15.55 4.28 -13.89
C ILE A 290 -16.49 3.11 -14.04
N ASN A 291 -17.80 3.37 -14.22
CA ASN A 291 -18.79 2.30 -14.32
C ASN A 291 -18.51 1.36 -15.50
N ARG A 292 -18.05 1.90 -16.64
CA ARG A 292 -17.69 1.09 -17.81
C ARG A 292 -16.46 0.22 -17.54
N GLN A 293 -15.38 0.83 -17.06
CA GLN A 293 -14.10 0.14 -16.91
C GLN A 293 -14.15 -0.91 -15.79
N PHE A 294 -14.84 -0.60 -14.68
CA PHE A 294 -15.03 -1.53 -13.56
C PHE A 294 -16.23 -2.48 -13.75
N LYS A 295 -16.87 -2.48 -14.93
CA LYS A 295 -18.03 -3.32 -15.26
C LYS A 295 -19.13 -3.26 -14.18
N VAL A 296 -19.40 -2.05 -13.69
CA VAL A 296 -20.32 -1.81 -12.58
C VAL A 296 -21.76 -2.14 -13.00
N ASP A 297 -22.44 -2.96 -12.20
CA ASP A 297 -23.81 -3.36 -12.47
C ASP A 297 -24.84 -2.26 -12.11
N LYS A 298 -26.13 -2.58 -12.28
CA LYS A 298 -27.22 -1.64 -11.97
C LYS A 298 -27.37 -1.37 -10.48
N GLN A 299 -26.86 -2.25 -9.63
CA GLN A 299 -26.86 -2.17 -8.19
C GLN A 299 -25.64 -1.40 -7.65
N GLY A 300 -24.67 -1.10 -8.51
CA GLY A 300 -23.46 -0.33 -8.19
C GLY A 300 -22.25 -1.18 -7.82
N PHE A 301 -22.30 -2.50 -7.99
CA PHE A 301 -21.20 -3.41 -7.68
C PHE A 301 -20.30 -3.63 -8.89
N GLU A 302 -18.99 -3.63 -8.67
CA GLU A 302 -18.00 -3.93 -9.71
C GLU A 302 -17.84 -5.43 -9.93
N HIS A 303 -17.53 -5.81 -11.17
CA HIS A 303 -17.41 -7.20 -11.61
C HIS A 303 -16.15 -7.39 -12.45
N VAL A 304 -15.07 -6.71 -12.10
CA VAL A 304 -13.80 -6.76 -12.85
C VAL A 304 -13.27 -8.19 -12.93
N MET A 305 -13.36 -8.91 -11.81
CA MET A 305 -12.72 -10.23 -11.61
C MET A 305 -13.54 -11.43 -12.10
N ASP A 306 -14.86 -11.29 -12.29
CA ASP A 306 -15.76 -12.42 -12.54
C ASP A 306 -15.36 -13.24 -13.77
N GLN A 307 -15.25 -12.57 -14.92
CA GLN A 307 -14.86 -13.19 -16.17
C GLN A 307 -13.40 -13.72 -16.15
N PRO A 308 -12.40 -12.94 -15.74
CA PRO A 308 -11.01 -13.41 -15.66
C PRO A 308 -10.82 -14.65 -14.79
N LEU A 309 -11.45 -14.70 -13.61
CA LEU A 309 -11.36 -15.87 -12.74
C LEU A 309 -12.00 -17.10 -13.38
N ALA A 310 -13.10 -16.92 -14.10
CA ALA A 310 -13.72 -18.01 -14.86
C ALA A 310 -12.81 -18.47 -16.02
N GLU A 311 -12.18 -17.55 -16.74
CA GLU A 311 -11.26 -17.86 -17.84
C GLU A 311 -10.02 -18.64 -17.36
N ILE A 312 -9.42 -18.23 -16.24
CA ILE A 312 -8.30 -18.96 -15.62
C ILE A 312 -8.72 -20.40 -15.27
N ARG A 313 -9.85 -20.56 -14.59
CA ARG A 313 -10.36 -21.90 -14.22
C ARG A 313 -10.65 -22.77 -15.44
N ASN A 314 -11.30 -22.20 -16.46
CA ASN A 314 -11.62 -22.92 -17.69
C ASN A 314 -10.36 -23.34 -18.46
N LYS A 315 -9.34 -22.48 -18.52
CA LYS A 315 -8.03 -22.78 -19.12
C LYS A 315 -7.37 -23.99 -18.45
N TYR A 316 -7.28 -24.02 -17.12
CA TYR A 316 -6.64 -25.14 -16.43
C TYR A 316 -7.51 -26.40 -16.39
N GLN A 317 -8.84 -26.25 -16.39
CA GLN A 317 -9.74 -27.39 -16.57
C GLN A 317 -9.53 -28.04 -17.93
N PHE A 318 -9.47 -27.24 -19.00
CA PHE A 318 -9.13 -27.72 -20.34
C PHE A 318 -7.77 -28.45 -20.36
N TYR A 319 -6.76 -27.91 -19.65
CA TYR A 319 -5.46 -28.57 -19.56
C TYR A 319 -5.51 -29.93 -18.86
N ARG A 320 -6.21 -30.02 -17.74
CA ARG A 320 -6.43 -31.30 -17.04
C ARG A 320 -7.18 -32.32 -17.88
N GLU A 321 -8.18 -31.90 -18.65
CA GLU A 321 -9.01 -32.82 -19.44
C GLU A 321 -8.32 -33.35 -20.70
N ASN A 322 -7.41 -32.57 -21.28
CA ASN A 322 -6.84 -32.86 -22.60
C ASN A 322 -5.35 -33.24 -22.57
N PHE A 323 -4.62 -32.86 -21.52
CA PHE A 323 -3.17 -33.04 -21.47
C PHE A 323 -2.66 -33.73 -20.21
N ALA A 324 -3.43 -33.77 -19.11
CA ALA A 324 -3.08 -34.66 -18.01
C ALA A 324 -3.43 -36.09 -18.44
N GLU A 325 -2.42 -36.92 -18.68
CA GLU A 325 -2.63 -38.30 -19.12
C GLU A 325 -3.67 -39.00 -18.25
N ARG A 326 -4.52 -39.82 -18.88
CA ARG A 326 -5.31 -40.84 -18.17
C ARG A 326 -4.32 -41.88 -17.62
N SER A 327 -3.66 -41.55 -16.51
CA SER A 327 -2.82 -42.48 -15.76
C SER A 327 -3.66 -43.66 -15.24
#